data_AF-A0AAE4SB13-F1
#
_entry.id   AF-A0AAE4SB13-F1
#
_cell.length_a   1.000
_cell.length_b   1.000
_cell.length_c   1.000
_cell.angle_alpha   90.00
_cell.angle_beta   90.00
_cell.angle_gamma   90.00
#
_symmetry.space_group_name_H-M   'P 1'
#
loop_
_entity.id
_entity.type
_entity.pdbx_description
1 polymer ?
#
loop_
_entity_poly.entity_id
_entity_poly.type
_entity_poly.pdbx_seq_one_letter_code
_entity_poly.pdbx_strand_id
1 'polypeptide(L)'
;MSVLKADVVRKVLKKKGFVPESGRQRHVRYYFEDNGEVAAVKTHMSHNDQDVNDFLQSQMAAQLRMSKAEFLEMISCAVDHEDLAKMYRERGLF
;
A
#
# COMPACT_ATOMS: atom_id res chain seq x y z
N MET A 1 -11.26 -4.92 16.25
CA MET A 1 -10.72 -4.69 14.89
C MET A 1 -10.83 -3.20 14.59
N SER A 2 -9.72 -2.54 14.26
CA SER A 2 -9.68 -1.11 13.92
C SER A 2 -10.04 -0.92 12.45
N VAL A 3 -11.04 -0.11 12.17
CA VAL A 3 -11.37 0.34 10.80
C VAL A 3 -10.47 1.52 10.45
N LEU A 4 -9.77 1.45 9.31
CA LEU A 4 -8.88 2.53 8.87
C LEU A 4 -9.62 3.47 7.92
N LYS A 5 -9.44 4.78 8.11
CA LYS A 5 -10.02 5.79 7.23
C LYS A 5 -9.39 5.73 5.85
N ALA A 6 -10.22 5.72 4.80
CA ALA A 6 -9.73 5.60 3.42
C ALA A 6 -8.76 6.73 3.04
N ASP A 7 -9.01 7.97 3.48
CA ASP A 7 -8.14 9.11 3.21
C ASP A 7 -6.78 8.98 3.89
N VAL A 8 -6.75 8.47 5.13
CA VAL A 8 -5.52 8.19 5.88
C VAL A 8 -4.68 7.16 5.13
N VAL A 9 -5.28 6.04 4.72
CA VAL A 9 -4.57 4.99 3.96
C VAL A 9 -3.99 5.55 2.67
N ARG A 10 -4.75 6.33 1.90
CA ARG A 10 -4.25 6.98 0.67
C ARG A 10 -3.08 7.93 0.92
N LYS A 11 -3.16 8.75 1.98
CA LYS A 11 -2.08 9.67 2.35
C LYS A 11 -0.82 8.92 2.74
N VAL A 12 -0.95 7.86 3.53
CA VAL A 12 0.19 7.04 3.95
C VAL A 12 0.81 6.32 2.76
N LEU A 13 0.03 5.66 1.91
CA LEU A 13 0.52 5.02 0.68
C LEU A 13 1.40 5.99 -0.13
N LYS A 14 0.88 7.19 -0.45
CA LYS A 14 1.65 8.20 -1.18
C LYS A 14 2.94 8.62 -0.46
N LYS A 15 2.88 8.83 0.86
CA LYS A 15 4.04 9.19 1.68
C LYS A 15 5.12 8.09 1.69
N LYS A 16 4.72 6.82 1.54
CA LYS A 16 5.62 5.66 1.55
C LYS A 16 6.22 5.32 0.18
N GLY A 17 5.92 6.08 -0.87
CA GLY A 17 6.44 5.82 -2.22
C GLY A 17 5.49 5.03 -3.11
N PHE A 18 4.22 4.89 -2.72
CA PHE A 18 3.21 4.34 -3.63
C PHE A 18 2.67 5.41 -4.58
N VAL A 19 2.81 5.15 -5.87
CA VAL A 19 2.37 6.06 -6.93
C VAL A 19 1.04 5.56 -7.49
N PRO A 20 0.01 6.42 -7.61
CA PRO A 20 -1.26 6.04 -8.22
C PRO A 20 -1.10 5.92 -9.75
N GLU A 21 -1.63 4.84 -10.34
CA GLU A 21 -1.75 4.73 -11.80
C GLU A 21 -2.68 5.83 -12.34
N SER A 22 -2.22 6.59 -13.34
CA SER A 22 -3.03 7.60 -14.01
C SER A 22 -4.07 6.96 -14.95
N GLY A 23 -5.30 7.50 -14.97
CA GLY A 23 -6.33 7.13 -15.95
C GLY A 23 -7.71 6.92 -15.33
N ARG A 24 -8.73 6.71 -16.18
CA ARG A 24 -10.08 6.34 -15.75
C ARG A 24 -10.12 4.85 -15.40
N GLN A 25 -9.75 4.51 -14.17
CA GLN A 25 -9.91 3.17 -13.64
C GLN A 25 -11.07 3.09 -12.65
N ARG A 26 -11.74 1.93 -12.59
CA ARG A 26 -12.81 1.64 -11.61
C ARG A 26 -12.30 1.65 -10.17
N HIS A 27 -11.01 1.40 -9.98
CA HIS A 27 -10.30 1.48 -8.70
C HIS A 27 -9.01 2.26 -8.91
N VAL A 28 -8.61 3.09 -7.94
CA VAL A 28 -7.29 3.72 -7.95
C VAL A 28 -6.27 2.65 -7.60
N ARG A 29 -5.42 2.27 -8.57
CA ARG A 29 -4.32 1.33 -8.36
C ARG A 29 -3.07 2.08 -7.93
N TYR A 30 -2.30 1.46 -7.07
CA TYR A 30 -1.05 1.96 -6.53
C TYR A 30 0.04 0.93 -6.78
N TYR A 31 1.19 1.37 -7.24
CA TYR A 31 2.42 0.57 -7.34
C TYR A 31 3.50 1.21 -6.47
N PHE A 32 4.42 0.41 -5.95
CA PHE A 32 5.55 0.91 -5.19
C PHE A 32 6.71 1.24 -6.13
N GLU A 33 7.29 2.43 -5.99
CA GLU A 33 8.43 2.88 -6.78
C GLU A 33 9.54 3.37 -5.85
N ASP A 34 10.77 2.94 -6.12
CA ASP A 34 11.98 3.41 -5.45
C ASP A 34 13.01 3.78 -6.53
N ASN A 35 13.46 5.03 -6.54
CA ASN A 35 14.48 5.55 -7.48
C ASN A 35 14.19 5.26 -8.98
N GLY A 36 12.91 5.25 -9.38
CA GLY A 36 12.48 4.97 -10.76
C GLY A 36 12.35 3.48 -11.11
N GLU A 37 12.65 2.59 -10.16
CA GLU A 37 12.42 1.15 -10.26
C GLU A 37 11.07 0.81 -9.62
N VAL A 38 10.22 0.06 -10.34
CA VAL A 38 8.87 -0.29 -9.87
C VAL A 38 8.87 -1.71 -9.34
N ALA A 39 8.48 -1.88 -8.08
CA ALA A 39 8.34 -3.20 -7.51
C ALA A 39 7.13 -3.97 -8.08
N ALA A 40 7.24 -5.29 -8.15
CA ALA A 40 6.22 -6.26 -8.55
C ALA A 40 5.09 -6.43 -7.51
N VAL A 41 4.69 -5.34 -6.86
CA VAL A 41 3.59 -5.25 -5.89
C VAL A 41 2.63 -4.13 -6.29
N LYS A 42 1.34 -4.41 -6.18
CA LYS A 42 0.30 -3.44 -6.52
C LYS A 42 -0.88 -3.62 -5.59
N THR A 43 -1.44 -2.53 -5.10
CA THR A 43 -2.71 -2.53 -4.37
C THR A 43 -3.71 -1.59 -5.01
N HIS A 44 -4.97 -1.64 -4.59
CA HIS A 44 -5.99 -0.75 -5.13
C HIS A 44 -7.00 -0.34 -4.07
N MET A 45 -7.60 0.83 -4.27
CA MET A 45 -8.68 1.36 -3.44
C MET A 45 -9.86 1.76 -4.31
N SER A 46 -11.06 1.53 -3.79
CA SER A 46 -12.31 1.95 -4.43
C SER A 46 -12.50 3.47 -4.33
N HIS A 47 -13.26 4.03 -5.28
CA HIS A 47 -13.63 5.45 -5.29
C HIS A 47 -14.76 5.80 -4.32
N ASN A 48 -15.46 4.81 -3.79
CA ASN A 48 -16.60 5.01 -2.89
C ASN A 48 -16.22 5.48 -1.47
N ASP A 49 -14.94 5.83 -1.25
CA ASP A 49 -14.39 6.23 0.05
C ASP A 49 -14.73 5.26 1.19
N GLN A 50 -14.93 3.99 0.87
CA GLN A 50 -15.18 2.96 1.85
C GLN A 50 -13.95 2.80 2.74
N ASP A 51 -14.17 2.93 4.04
CA ASP A 51 -13.14 2.68 5.04
C ASP A 51 -12.58 1.26 4.92
N VAL A 52 -11.28 1.14 5.15
CA VAL A 52 -10.54 -0.12 4.99
C VAL A 52 -10.77 -0.98 6.23
N ASN A 53 -11.82 -1.79 6.16
CA ASN A 53 -12.16 -2.76 7.19
C ASN A 53 -11.13 -3.91 7.24
N ASP A 54 -11.30 -4.81 8.22
CA ASP A 54 -10.39 -5.92 8.49
C ASP A 54 -10.12 -6.83 7.27
N PHE A 55 -11.17 -7.09 6.51
CA PHE A 55 -11.11 -7.88 5.28
C PHE A 55 -10.29 -7.17 4.19
N LEU A 56 -10.56 -5.87 3.98
CA LEU A 56 -9.81 -5.07 3.01
C LEU A 56 -8.34 -4.89 3.43
N GLN A 57 -8.05 -4.72 4.72
CA GLN A 57 -6.68 -4.68 5.24
C GLN A 57 -5.91 -5.97 4.88
N SER A 58 -6.55 -7.12 5.07
CA SER A 58 -5.96 -8.43 4.78
C SER A 58 -5.72 -8.61 3.27
N GLN A 59 -6.65 -8.16 2.43
CA GLN A 59 -6.48 -8.17 0.98
C GLN A 59 -5.36 -7.24 0.51
N MET A 60 -5.29 -6.01 1.03
CA MET A 60 -4.25 -5.06 0.68
C MET A 60 -2.87 -5.56 1.12
N ALA A 61 -2.76 -6.14 2.31
CA ALA A 61 -1.53 -6.76 2.78
C ALA A 61 -1.05 -7.87 1.83
N ALA A 62 -1.96 -8.79 1.45
CA ALA A 62 -1.63 -9.86 0.51
C ALA A 62 -1.18 -9.34 -0.87
N GLN A 63 -1.89 -8.34 -1.40
CA GLN A 63 -1.55 -7.65 -2.66
C GLN A 63 -0.17 -6.99 -2.62
N LEU A 64 0.22 -6.47 -1.46
CA LEU A 64 1.52 -5.87 -1.19
C LEU A 64 2.58 -6.88 -0.74
N ARG A 65 2.28 -8.19 -0.79
CA ARG A 65 3.14 -9.29 -0.36
C ARG A 65 3.71 -9.09 1.04
N MET A 66 2.88 -8.62 1.95
CA MET A 66 3.18 -8.41 3.36
C MET A 66 2.13 -9.09 4.25
N SER A 67 2.49 -9.35 5.50
CA SER A 67 1.52 -9.77 6.50
C SER A 67 0.58 -8.62 6.85
N LYS A 68 -0.58 -8.93 7.43
CA LYS A 68 -1.50 -7.90 7.91
C LYS A 68 -0.87 -7.04 9.01
N ALA A 69 -0.01 -7.61 9.85
CA ALA A 69 0.69 -6.87 10.89
C ALA A 69 1.64 -5.83 10.27
N GLU A 70 2.46 -6.24 9.29
CA GLU A 70 3.34 -5.34 8.54
C GLU A 70 2.56 -4.22 7.84
N PHE A 71 1.40 -4.54 7.26
CA PHE A 71 0.52 -3.53 6.67
C PHE A 71 0.04 -2.51 7.70
N LEU A 72 -0.38 -2.96 8.89
CA LEU A 72 -0.83 -2.07 9.95
C LEU A 72 0.30 -1.19 10.50
N GLU A 73 1.52 -1.73 10.62
CA GLU A 73 2.71 -0.98 11.02
C GLU A 73 3.10 0.08 9.98
N MET A 74 2.99 -0.25 8.70
CA MET A 74 3.18 0.71 7.61
C MET A 74 2.15 1.85 7.74
N ILE A 75 0.87 1.53 7.96
CA ILE A 75 -0.20 2.53 8.07
C ILE A 75 -0.06 3.39 9.34
N SER A 76 0.37 2.81 10.46
CA SER A 76 0.64 3.55 11.70
C SER A 76 1.88 4.45 11.60
N CYS A 77 2.54 4.49 10.44
CA CYS A 77 3.75 5.24 10.14
C CYS A 77 4.99 4.78 10.91
N ALA A 78 5.02 3.54 11.40
CA ALA A 78 6.19 2.97 12.08
C ALA A 78 7.30 2.53 11.11
N VAL A 79 6.97 2.27 9.85
CA VAL A 79 7.89 1.80 8.80
C VAL A 79 8.04 2.88 7.75
N ASP A 80 9.24 3.34 7.41
CA ASP A 80 9.45 4.39 6.41
C ASP A 80 9.57 3.86 4.96
N HIS A 81 9.91 4.74 4.03
CA HIS A 81 10.07 4.36 2.62
C HIS A 81 11.28 3.44 2.40
N GLU A 82 12.40 3.72 3.07
CA GLU A 82 13.65 2.99 2.93
C GLU A 82 13.51 1.57 3.49
N ASP A 83 12.80 1.42 4.62
CA ASP A 83 12.45 0.13 5.20
C ASP A 83 11.64 -0.73 4.22
N LEU A 84 10.64 -0.14 3.55
CA LEU A 84 9.83 -0.84 2.55
C LEU A 84 10.64 -1.22 1.31
N ALA A 85 11.48 -0.30 0.81
CA ALA A 85 12.34 -0.58 -0.33
C ALA A 85 13.31 -1.72 0.00
N LYS A 86 13.94 -1.71 1.18
CA LYS A 86 14.78 -2.80 1.65
C LYS A 86 14.02 -4.12 1.72
N MET A 87 12.84 -4.12 2.34
CA MET A 87 11.99 -5.31 2.46
C MET A 87 11.65 -5.89 1.08
N TYR A 88 11.29 -5.05 0.10
CA TYR A 88 10.97 -5.51 -1.25
C TYR A 88 12.20 -6.01 -2.02
N ARG A 89 13.38 -5.41 -1.85
CA ARG A 89 14.63 -5.92 -2.44
C ARG A 89 15.03 -7.27 -1.86
N GLU A 90 14.96 -7.43 -0.54
CA GLU A 90 15.25 -8.71 0.15
C GLU A 90 14.30 -9.83 -0.29
N ARG A 91 13.05 -9.48 -0.62
CA ARG A 91 12.03 -10.42 -1.13
C ARG A 91 12.14 -10.69 -2.64
N GLY A 92 13.08 -10.05 -3.34
CA GLY A 92 13.22 -10.18 -4.80
C GLY A 92 12.01 -9.66 -5.57
N LEU A 93 11.42 -8.55 -5.09
CA LEU A 93 10.20 -7.95 -5.64
C LEU A 93 10.45 -6.69 -6.45
N PHE A 94 11.69 -6.29 -6.66
CA PHE A 94 12.07 -5.30 -7.68
C PHE A 94 12.44 -6.01 -8.98
#